data_AF-A0A8J5VSK9-F1
#
_entry.id   AF-A0A8J5VSK9-F1
#
_cell.length_a   1.000
_cell.length_b   1.000
_cell.length_c   1.000
_cell.angle_alpha   90.00
_cell.angle_beta   90.00
_cell.angle_gamma   90.00
#
_symmetry.space_group_name_H-M   'P 1'
#
loop_
_entity.id
_entity.type
_entity.pdbx_description
1 polymer ?
#
loop_
_entity_poly.entity_id
_entity_poly.type
_entity_poly.pdbx_seq_one_letter_code
_entity_poly.pdbx_strand_id
1 'polypeptide(L)'
;MRKTIPVEDNREEDMKKFMAKPEEVLLDTLPSQMQAIKVMATLDILSSHSPDEEYMGEYAEPAWLAEPMIKAAFEKFGGRMKEIEGTVDERNNNPELRNRCGAGIVPYELLRPFSKPGVTGRGIPNSISI
;
A
#
# COMPACT_ATOMS: atom_id res chain seq x y z
N MET A 1 -11.66 18.32 -1.65
CA MET A 1 -12.49 19.00 -0.63
C MET A 1 -13.56 19.79 -1.37
N ARG A 2 -14.83 19.69 -0.95
CA ARG A 2 -15.96 20.42 -1.55
C ARG A 2 -16.30 21.71 -0.81
N LYS A 3 -15.95 21.80 0.47
CA LYS A 3 -16.11 22.97 1.35
C LYS A 3 -14.86 23.13 2.22
N THR A 4 -14.71 24.29 2.84
CA THR A 4 -13.69 24.49 3.89
C THR A 4 -14.20 23.95 5.21
N ILE A 5 -13.32 23.37 6.03
CA ILE A 5 -13.66 22.95 7.40
C ILE A 5 -14.06 24.21 8.20
N PRO A 6 -15.12 24.16 9.02
CA PRO A 6 -15.48 25.27 9.91
C PRO A 6 -14.30 25.63 10.82
N VAL A 7 -14.09 26.92 11.03
CA VAL A 7 -13.10 27.43 11.99
C VAL A 7 -13.83 28.27 13.02
N GLU A 8 -13.24 28.39 14.21
CA GLU A 8 -13.87 29.03 15.37
C GLU A 8 -14.19 30.51 15.13
N ASP A 9 -13.40 31.19 14.29
CA ASP A 9 -13.59 32.60 13.97
C ASP A 9 -14.60 32.84 12.83
N ASN A 10 -15.55 33.74 13.06
CA ASN A 10 -16.48 34.31 12.08
C ASN A 10 -17.45 33.33 11.38
N ARG A 11 -17.62 32.10 11.88
CA ARG A 11 -18.56 31.09 11.33
C ARG A 11 -19.33 30.33 12.41
N GLU A 12 -20.01 31.08 13.28
CA GLU A 12 -20.75 30.53 14.42
C GLU A 12 -21.80 29.48 14.03
N GLU A 13 -22.52 29.65 12.91
CA GLU A 13 -23.55 28.68 12.49
C GLU A 13 -22.94 27.38 11.97
N ASP A 14 -21.91 27.45 11.13
CA ASP A 14 -21.19 26.27 10.64
C ASP A 14 -20.55 25.51 11.81
N MET A 15 -20.01 26.24 12.80
CA MET A 15 -19.43 25.65 14.00
C MET A 15 -20.51 25.02 14.90
N LYS A 16 -21.68 25.66 15.08
CA LYS A 16 -22.83 25.05 15.77
C LYS A 16 -23.28 23.76 15.10
N LYS A 17 -23.36 23.74 13.75
CA LYS A 17 -23.70 22.53 12.99
C LYS A 17 -22.64 21.45 13.17
N PHE A 18 -21.35 21.80 13.12
CA PHE A 18 -20.25 20.87 13.33
C PHE A 18 -20.25 20.26 14.74
N MET A 19 -20.49 21.07 15.77
CA MET A 19 -20.58 20.60 17.16
C MET A 19 -21.80 19.68 17.39
N ALA A 20 -22.92 19.95 16.70
CA ALA A 20 -24.12 19.13 16.82
C ALA A 20 -24.05 17.82 16.02
N LYS A 21 -23.46 17.85 14.81
CA LYS A 21 -23.41 16.74 13.84
C LYS A 21 -22.12 16.76 13.01
N PRO A 22 -20.96 16.44 13.60
CA PRO A 22 -19.66 16.55 12.94
C PRO A 22 -19.55 15.66 11.70
N GLU A 23 -20.16 14.46 11.72
CA GLU A 23 -20.17 13.52 10.61
C GLU A 23 -20.84 14.06 9.35
N GLU A 24 -21.98 14.76 9.48
CA GLU A 24 -22.68 15.36 8.34
C GLU A 24 -21.83 16.48 7.71
N VAL A 25 -21.20 17.31 8.53
CA VAL A 25 -20.35 18.41 8.08
C VAL A 25 -19.07 17.89 7.41
N LEU A 26 -18.47 16.82 7.94
CA LEU A 26 -17.32 16.16 7.33
C LEU A 26 -17.69 15.53 5.99
N LEU A 27 -18.81 14.81 5.91
CA LEU A 27 -19.30 14.25 4.64
C LEU A 27 -19.59 15.34 3.61
N ASP A 28 -20.13 16.49 4.03
CA ASP A 28 -20.32 17.69 3.20
C ASP A 28 -19.01 18.29 2.68
N THR A 29 -17.91 18.11 3.43
CA THR A 29 -16.58 18.66 3.14
C THR A 29 -15.72 17.74 2.27
N LEU A 30 -15.82 16.43 2.51
CA LEU A 30 -15.12 15.36 1.77
C LEU A 30 -15.69 15.19 0.35
N PRO A 31 -15.06 14.36 -0.53
CA PRO A 31 -15.61 14.07 -1.86
C PRO A 31 -17.08 13.63 -1.81
N SER A 32 -17.86 13.97 -2.83
CA SER A 32 -19.21 13.44 -2.96
C SER A 32 -19.17 11.90 -3.11
N GLN A 33 -20.28 11.22 -2.84
CA GLN A 33 -20.34 9.76 -2.99
C GLN A 33 -19.89 9.30 -4.38
N MET A 34 -20.31 10.01 -5.44
CA MET A 34 -19.92 9.68 -6.81
C MET A 34 -18.42 9.91 -7.07
N GLN A 35 -17.82 10.95 -6.49
CA GLN A 35 -16.37 11.18 -6.57
C GLN A 35 -15.59 10.11 -5.78
N ALA A 36 -16.08 9.74 -4.60
CA ALA A 36 -15.48 8.70 -3.77
C ALA A 36 -15.51 7.34 -4.47
N ILE A 37 -16.62 6.96 -5.09
CA ILE A 37 -16.74 5.71 -5.87
C ILE A 37 -15.70 5.67 -7.00
N LYS A 38 -15.54 6.77 -7.74
CA LYS A 38 -14.53 6.85 -8.81
C LYS A 38 -13.12 6.64 -8.25
N VAL A 39 -12.76 7.33 -7.18
CA VAL A 39 -11.44 7.19 -6.55
C VAL A 39 -11.23 5.77 -6.02
N MET A 40 -12.22 5.18 -5.35
CA MET A 40 -12.11 3.81 -4.82
C MET A 40 -11.91 2.80 -5.96
N ALA A 41 -12.70 2.88 -7.03
CA ALA A 41 -12.56 1.98 -8.18
C ALA A 41 -11.20 2.15 -8.87
N THR A 42 -10.71 3.40 -9.01
CA THR A 42 -9.38 3.64 -9.56
C THR A 42 -8.29 3.07 -8.66
N LEU A 43 -8.35 3.31 -7.35
CA LEU A 43 -7.36 2.79 -6.40
C LEU A 43 -7.37 1.26 -6.36
N ASP A 44 -8.54 0.63 -6.43
CA ASP A 44 -8.67 -0.83 -6.45
C ASP A 44 -7.95 -1.44 -7.66
N ILE A 45 -8.15 -0.87 -8.85
CA ILE A 45 -7.45 -1.28 -10.07
C ILE A 45 -5.93 -1.06 -9.93
N LEU A 46 -5.51 0.13 -9.50
CA LEU A 46 -4.09 0.49 -9.38
C LEU A 46 -3.36 -0.26 -8.26
N SER A 47 -4.08 -0.81 -7.29
CA SER A 47 -3.50 -1.56 -6.16
C SER A 47 -3.49 -3.07 -6.38
N SER A 48 -3.97 -3.53 -7.53
CA SER A 48 -4.11 -4.96 -7.83
C SER A 48 -2.90 -5.48 -8.61
N HIS A 49 -2.28 -6.54 -8.10
CA HIS A 49 -1.25 -7.26 -8.84
C HIS A 49 -1.86 -8.14 -9.93
N SER A 50 -1.26 -8.11 -11.13
CA SER A 50 -1.63 -9.00 -12.24
C SER A 50 -1.34 -10.47 -11.91
N PRO A 51 -2.11 -11.44 -12.43
CA PRO A 51 -1.74 -12.85 -12.42
C PRO A 51 -0.38 -13.16 -13.04
N ASP A 52 0.03 -12.33 -14.01
CA ASP A 52 1.27 -12.48 -14.77
C ASP A 52 2.38 -11.52 -14.27
N GLU A 53 2.24 -10.97 -13.06
CA GLU A 53 3.23 -10.04 -12.50
C GLU A 53 4.55 -10.73 -12.18
N GLU A 54 5.66 -10.07 -12.51
CA GLU A 54 7.01 -10.56 -12.22
C GLU A 54 7.63 -9.79 -11.07
N TYR A 55 7.87 -10.48 -9.95
CA TYR A 55 8.40 -9.87 -8.75
C TYR A 55 9.94 -9.86 -8.72
N MET A 56 10.44 -8.91 -7.94
CA MET A 56 11.87 -8.67 -7.78
C MET A 56 12.61 -9.89 -7.24
N GLY A 57 13.49 -10.45 -8.07
CA GLY A 57 14.33 -11.60 -7.73
C GLY A 57 13.63 -12.96 -7.84
N GLU A 58 12.43 -13.03 -8.42
CA GLU A 58 11.69 -14.27 -8.64
C GLU A 58 11.96 -14.87 -10.03
N TYR A 59 11.86 -14.05 -11.09
CA TYR A 59 11.95 -14.50 -12.48
C TYR A 59 13.31 -14.13 -13.08
N ALA A 60 14.03 -15.13 -13.56
CA ALA A 60 15.31 -14.95 -14.24
C ALA A 60 15.11 -15.02 -15.76
N GLU A 61 15.65 -14.04 -16.49
CA GLU A 61 15.70 -14.11 -17.95
C GLU A 61 16.51 -15.33 -18.42
N PRO A 62 16.09 -16.07 -19.45
CA PRO A 62 16.83 -17.22 -19.97
C PRO A 62 18.29 -16.91 -20.32
N ALA A 63 18.55 -15.69 -20.81
CA ALA A 63 19.90 -15.22 -21.13
C ALA A 63 20.80 -15.11 -19.88
N TRP A 64 20.24 -14.77 -18.73
CA TRP A 64 20.98 -14.69 -17.46
C TRP A 64 21.35 -16.08 -16.94
N LEU A 65 20.47 -17.05 -17.18
CA LEU A 65 20.69 -18.45 -16.77
C LEU A 65 21.74 -19.16 -17.62
N ALA A 66 21.96 -18.69 -18.85
CA ALA A 66 22.92 -19.28 -19.78
C ALA A 66 24.38 -18.98 -19.43
N GLU A 67 24.65 -17.86 -18.75
CA GLU A 67 25.99 -17.48 -18.29
C GLU A 67 26.16 -17.83 -16.80
N PRO A 68 27.10 -18.73 -16.44
CA PRO A 68 27.21 -19.24 -15.06
C PRO A 68 27.42 -18.18 -13.98
N MET A 69 28.17 -17.11 -14.27
CA MET A 69 28.45 -16.06 -13.28
C MET A 69 27.21 -15.19 -13.03
N ILE A 70 26.50 -14.79 -14.08
CA ILE A 70 25.25 -14.02 -14.00
C ILE A 70 24.19 -14.86 -13.28
N LYS A 71 24.06 -16.15 -13.64
CA LYS A 71 23.15 -17.07 -12.94
C LYS A 71 23.41 -17.11 -11.44
N ALA A 72 24.66 -17.33 -11.03
CA ALA A 72 25.02 -17.38 -9.62
C ALA A 72 24.75 -16.06 -8.89
N ALA A 73 24.98 -14.91 -9.57
CA ALA A 73 24.66 -13.61 -9.02
C ALA A 73 23.15 -13.39 -8.83
N PHE A 74 22.33 -13.81 -9.80
CA PHE A 74 20.87 -13.71 -9.72
C PHE A 74 20.29 -14.64 -8.64
N GLU A 75 20.78 -15.87 -8.54
CA GLU A 75 20.39 -16.81 -7.47
C GLU A 75 20.71 -16.25 -6.09
N LYS A 76 21.89 -15.63 -5.93
CA LYS A 76 22.26 -14.93 -4.69
C LYS A 76 21.30 -13.77 -4.40
N PHE A 77 20.93 -12.99 -5.41
CA PHE A 77 19.97 -11.89 -5.27
C PHE A 77 18.59 -12.40 -4.81
N GLY A 78 18.03 -13.39 -5.51
CA GLY A 78 16.74 -13.99 -5.13
C GLY A 78 16.75 -14.60 -3.73
N GLY A 79 17.88 -15.22 -3.32
CA GLY A 79 18.09 -15.69 -1.95
C GLY A 79 18.00 -14.56 -0.93
N ARG A 80 18.66 -13.43 -1.18
CA ARG A 80 18.59 -12.24 -0.31
C ARG A 80 17.20 -11.63 -0.24
N MET A 81 16.42 -11.65 -1.32
CA MET A 81 15.02 -11.20 -1.29
C MET A 81 14.17 -12.08 -0.35
N LYS A 82 14.36 -13.40 -0.36
CA LYS A 82 13.70 -14.31 0.59
C LYS A 82 14.10 -14.05 2.04
N GLU A 83 15.37 -13.74 2.31
CA GLU A 83 15.81 -13.35 3.65
C GLU A 83 15.16 -12.04 4.12
N ILE A 84 14.96 -11.08 3.21
CA ILE A 84 14.28 -9.81 3.51
C ILE A 84 12.81 -10.06 3.87
N GLU A 85 12.13 -10.98 3.20
CA GLU A 85 10.76 -11.39 3.55
C GLU A 85 10.68 -11.82 5.02
N GLY A 86 11.59 -12.70 5.46
CA GLY A 86 11.68 -13.10 6.87
C GLY A 86 12.01 -11.94 7.81
N THR A 87 12.88 -11.02 7.39
CA THR A 87 13.21 -9.81 8.18
C THR A 87 11.98 -8.90 8.35
N VAL A 88 11.13 -8.77 7.33
CA VAL A 88 9.88 -8.00 7.42
C VAL A 88 8.93 -8.66 8.42
N ASP A 89 8.79 -9.98 8.35
CA ASP A 89 7.94 -10.76 9.26
C ASP A 89 8.44 -10.65 10.71
N GLU A 90 9.75 -10.77 10.96
CA GLU A 90 10.36 -10.57 12.28
C GLU A 90 10.09 -9.16 12.83
N ARG A 91 10.24 -8.13 11.99
CA ARG A 91 10.01 -6.73 12.40
C ARG A 91 8.53 -6.49 12.70
N ASN A 92 7.61 -7.01 11.90
CA ASN A 92 6.18 -6.87 12.14
C ASN A 92 5.74 -7.58 13.43
N ASN A 93 6.44 -8.65 13.84
CA ASN A 93 6.17 -9.36 15.09
C ASN A 93 6.91 -8.79 16.31
N ASN A 94 7.78 -7.79 16.15
CA ASN A 94 8.53 -7.21 17.26
C ASN A 94 7.69 -6.13 17.98
N PRO A 95 7.29 -6.33 19.25
CA PRO A 95 6.44 -5.38 19.99
C PRO A 95 7.14 -4.04 20.29
N GLU A 96 8.47 -3.99 20.26
CA GLU A 96 9.21 -2.74 20.40
C GLU A 96 9.06 -1.83 19.16
N LEU A 97 8.71 -2.41 18.00
CA LEU A 97 8.50 -1.69 16.74
C LEU A 97 7.03 -1.25 16.59
N ARG A 98 6.61 -0.31 17.44
CA ARG A 98 5.20 0.14 17.59
C ARG A 98 4.53 0.72 16.34
N ASN A 99 5.31 1.14 15.35
CA ASN A 99 4.79 1.73 14.11
C ASN A 99 4.57 0.70 12.99
N ARG A 100 4.66 -0.61 13.28
CA ARG A 100 4.56 -1.67 12.27
C ARG A 100 3.24 -2.40 12.24
N CYS A 101 2.66 -2.64 13.42
CA CYS A 101 1.38 -3.32 13.62
C CYS A 101 0.70 -2.71 14.85
N GLY A 102 -0.64 -2.60 14.84
CA GLY A 102 -1.37 -2.04 15.97
C GLY A 102 -2.88 -2.08 15.81
N ALA A 103 -3.61 -1.50 16.77
CA ALA A 103 -5.07 -1.43 16.69
C ALA A 103 -5.51 -0.64 15.45
N GLY A 104 -6.15 -1.31 14.50
CA GLY A 104 -6.56 -0.72 13.22
C GLY A 104 -5.43 -0.53 12.20
N ILE A 105 -4.20 -0.97 12.52
CA ILE A 105 -3.03 -0.89 11.63
C ILE A 105 -2.62 -2.31 11.25
N VAL A 106 -2.87 -2.68 9.99
CA VAL A 106 -2.39 -3.93 9.41
C VAL A 106 -0.86 -3.97 9.39
N PRO A 107 -0.23 -5.16 9.45
CA PRO A 107 1.22 -5.27 9.35
C PRO A 107 1.78 -4.57 8.12
N TYR A 108 2.89 -3.85 8.30
CA TYR A 108 3.56 -3.20 7.18
C TYR A 108 4.27 -4.22 6.30
N GLU A 109 3.65 -4.54 5.16
CA GLU A 109 4.13 -5.54 4.19
C GLU A 109 4.39 -4.97 2.78
N LEU A 110 4.25 -3.65 2.58
CA LEU A 110 4.42 -3.02 1.26
C LEU A 110 5.81 -3.24 0.63
N LEU A 111 6.82 -3.56 1.45
CA LEU A 111 8.19 -3.87 1.00
C LEU A 111 8.53 -5.36 1.14
N ARG A 112 7.53 -6.22 1.27
CA ARG A 112 7.69 -7.68 1.21
C ARG A 112 7.83 -8.07 -0.27
N PRO A 113 8.92 -8.75 -0.69
CA PRO A 113 9.25 -8.88 -2.11
C PRO A 113 8.21 -9.56 -2.98
N PHE A 114 7.58 -10.61 -2.46
CA PHE A 114 6.70 -11.47 -3.24
C PHE A 114 5.24 -11.30 -2.84
N SER A 115 4.35 -11.55 -3.80
CA SER A 115 2.92 -11.48 -3.57
C SER A 115 2.14 -12.45 -4.45
N LYS A 116 0.83 -12.50 -4.19
CA LYS A 116 -0.14 -13.20 -5.04
C LYS A 116 -0.90 -12.16 -5.88
N PRO A 117 -1.59 -12.60 -6.93
CA PRO A 117 -2.44 -11.71 -7.71
C PRO A 117 -3.54 -11.07 -6.86
N GLY A 118 -3.96 -9.85 -7.23
CA GLY A 118 -4.99 -9.08 -6.53
C GLY A 118 -4.45 -8.01 -5.58
N VAL A 119 -5.35 -7.42 -4.80
CA VAL A 119 -5.03 -6.36 -3.82
C VAL A 119 -4.55 -6.99 -2.51
N THR A 120 -3.23 -7.01 -2.29
CA THR A 120 -2.60 -7.81 -1.23
C THR A 120 -1.84 -7.00 -0.18
N GLY A 121 -1.55 -5.73 -0.47
CA GLY A 121 -0.77 -4.86 0.41
C GLY A 121 0.71 -5.26 0.53
N ARG A 122 1.22 -6.06 -0.41
CA ARG A 122 2.59 -6.59 -0.45
C ARG A 122 3.01 -6.92 -1.89
N GLY A 123 4.30 -7.12 -2.11
CA GLY A 123 4.87 -7.47 -3.42
C GLY A 123 5.59 -6.30 -4.06
N ILE A 124 6.80 -6.54 -4.56
CA ILE A 124 7.61 -5.54 -5.26
C ILE A 124 7.76 -6.01 -6.71
N PRO A 125 7.01 -5.43 -7.67
CA PRO A 125 7.20 -5.70 -9.08
C PRO A 125 8.59 -5.30 -9.58
N ASN A 126 9.06 -5.93 -10.65
CA ASN A 126 10.32 -5.58 -11.32
C ASN A 126 10.28 -4.18 -11.97
N SER A 127 9.09 -3.66 -12.28
CA SER A 127 8.90 -2.45 -13.08
C SER A 127 7.70 -1.64 -12.62
N ILE A 128 7.48 -0.47 -13.22
CA ILE A 128 6.24 0.30 -13.06
C ILE A 128 5.22 -0.33 -14.02
N SER A 129 4.52 -1.36 -13.56
CA SER A 129 3.54 -2.14 -14.34
C SER A 129 2.10 -1.63 -14.20
N ILE A 130 1.82 -0.73 -13.24
CA ILE A 130 0.52 -0.09 -13.00
C ILE A 130 0.68 1.29 -12.35
#